data_AF-A0A535FC34-F1
#
_entry.id   AF-A0A535FC34-F1
#
_cell.length_a   1.000
_cell.length_b   1.000
_cell.length_c   1.000
_cell.angle_alpha   90.00
_cell.angle_beta   90.00
_cell.angle_gamma   90.00
#
_symmetry.space_group_name_H-M   'P 1'
#
loop_
_entity.id
_entity.type
_entity.pdbx_description
1 polymer ?
#
loop_
_entity_poly.entity_id
_entity_poly.type
_entity_poly.pdbx_seq_one_letter_code
_entity_poly.pdbx_strand_id
1 'polypeptide(L)' 'MKVIKAIYNFIVGDMIILIGIAITALILALINAVNALAPLRAISGVILIVAVLAVLTATLTREAMGKR' A
#
# COMPACT_ATOMS: atom_id res chain seq x y z
N MET A 1 -15.69 8.61 -23.87
CA MET A 1 -14.55 9.19 -23.10
C MET A 1 -14.71 9.08 -21.58
N LYS A 2 -15.86 9.43 -20.97
CA LYS A 2 -16.06 9.38 -19.50
C LYS A 2 -15.92 7.98 -18.88
N VAL A 3 -16.50 6.95 -19.52
CA VAL A 3 -16.45 5.55 -19.04
C VAL A 3 -15.02 5.00 -19.08
N ILE A 4 -14.29 5.24 -20.17
CA ILE A 4 -12.89 4.82 -20.33
C ILE A 4 -12.00 5.45 -19.23
N LYS A 5 -12.24 6.72 -18.90
CA LYS A 5 -11.50 7.43 -17.83
C LYS A 5 -11.79 6.82 -16.44
N ALA A 6 -13.04 6.42 -16.19
CA ALA A 6 -13.41 5.75 -14.94
C ALA A 6 -12.72 4.39 -14.79
N ILE A 7 -12.70 3.59 -15.87
CA ILE A 7 -12.01 2.29 -15.90
C ILE A 7 -10.50 2.47 -15.66
N TYR A 8 -9.88 3.46 -16.30
CA TYR A 8 -8.46 3.78 -16.07
C TYR A 8 -8.19 4.13 -14.61
N ASN A 9 -8.99 5.03 -14.01
CA ASN A 9 -8.81 5.41 -12.61
C ASN A 9 -9.01 4.23 -11.65
N PHE A 10 -9.95 3.32 -11.95
CA PHE A 10 -10.15 2.10 -11.18
C PHE A 10 -8.93 1.17 -11.24
N ILE A 11 -8.42 0.88 -12.45
CA ILE A 11 -7.25 0.01 -12.65
C ILE A 11 -6.00 0.58 -11.97
N VAL A 12 -5.73 1.87 -12.14
CA VAL A 12 -4.57 2.50 -11.49
C VAL A 12 -4.79 2.50 -9.97
N GLY A 13 -6.03 2.60 -9.47
CA GLY A 13 -6.36 2.52 -8.04
C GLY A 13 -5.95 1.20 -7.43
N ASP A 14 -6.42 0.14 -8.07
CA ASP A 14 -6.11 -1.23 -7.69
C ASP A 14 -4.60 -1.51 -7.77
N MET A 15 -3.91 -0.95 -8.77
CA MET A 15 -2.46 -1.09 -8.91
C MET A 15 -1.67 -0.44 -7.76
N ILE A 16 -2.12 0.70 -7.22
CA ILE A 16 -1.49 1.31 -6.04
C ILE A 16 -1.63 0.40 -4.82
N ILE A 17 -2.83 -0.15 -4.63
CA ILE A 17 -3.10 -1.08 -3.52
C ILE A 17 -2.23 -2.33 -3.66
N LEU A 18 -2.18 -2.93 -4.85
CA LEU A 18 -1.39 -4.12 -5.13
C LEU A 18 0.09 -3.90 -4.85
N ILE A 19 0.68 -2.82 -5.38
CA ILE A 19 2.09 -2.49 -5.18
C ILE A 19 2.36 -2.20 -3.70
N GLY A 20 1.50 -1.42 -3.05
CA GLY A 20 1.62 -1.10 -1.65
C GLY A 20 1.62 -2.33 -0.74
N ILE A 21 0.69 -3.26 -0.97
CA ILE A 21 0.62 -4.53 -0.23
C ILE A 21 1.84 -5.39 -0.53
N ALA A 22 2.28 -5.49 -1.79
CA ALA A 22 3.47 -6.27 -2.16
C ALA A 22 4.73 -5.76 -1.45
N ILE A 23 4.94 -4.44 -1.41
CA ILE A 23 6.06 -3.83 -0.67
C ILE A 23 5.94 -4.10 0.83
N THR A 24 4.74 -3.96 1.40
CA THR A 24 4.50 -4.24 2.82
C THR A 24 4.82 -5.68 3.17
N ALA A 25 4.36 -6.63 2.36
CA ALA A 25 4.65 -8.05 2.52
C ALA A 25 6.15 -8.34 2.42
N LEU A 26 6.85 -7.72 1.47
CA LEU A 26 8.30 -7.85 1.31
C LEU A 26 9.05 -7.32 2.55
N ILE A 27 8.67 -6.16 3.07
CA ILE A 27 9.28 -5.58 4.27
C ILE A 27 9.07 -6.51 5.47
N LEU A 28 7.85 -7.01 5.68
CA LEU A 28 7.55 -7.92 6.78
C LEU A 28 8.29 -9.25 6.62
N ALA A 29 8.43 -9.76 5.39
CA ALA A 29 9.22 -10.95 5.10
C ALA A 29 10.71 -10.73 5.47
N LEU A 30 11.29 -9.58 5.12
CA LEU A 30 12.66 -9.23 5.50
C LEU A 30 12.85 -9.10 7.01
N ILE A 31 11.91 -8.47 7.72
CA ILE A 31 11.94 -8.35 9.19
C ILE A 31 11.95 -9.74 9.86
N ASN A 32 11.20 -10.70 9.29
CA ASN A 32 11.13 -12.06 9.82
C ASN A 32 12.31 -12.94 9.39
N ALA A 33 12.90 -12.71 8.21
CA ALA A 33 14.01 -13.51 7.70
C ALA A 33 15.39 -13.06 8.21
N VAL A 34 15.58 -11.77 8.50
CA VAL A 34 16.88 -11.22 8.86
C VAL A 34 17.01 -11.04 10.37
N ASN A 35 18.02 -11.67 10.98
CA ASN A 35 18.23 -11.61 12.44
C ASN A 35 18.63 -10.23 12.96
N ALA A 36 19.27 -9.39 12.14
CA ALA A 36 19.56 -8.00 12.48
C ALA A 36 18.28 -7.17 12.74
N LEU A 37 17.15 -7.55 12.15
CA LEU A 37 15.85 -6.90 12.35
C LEU A 37 15.00 -7.56 13.44
N ALA A 38 15.56 -8.49 14.23
CA ALA A 38 14.83 -9.18 15.29
C ALA A 38 14.09 -8.23 16.28
N PRO A 39 14.64 -7.07 16.69
CA PRO A 39 13.92 -6.14 17.57
C PRO A 39 12.62 -5.58 16.96
N LEU A 40 12.56 -5.46 15.63
CA LEU A 40 11.38 -4.94 14.93
C LEU A 40 10.24 -5.96 14.82
N ARG A 41 10.51 -7.26 15.04
CA ARG A 41 9.48 -8.31 14.96
C ARG A 41 8.35 -8.09 15.96
N ALA A 42 8.66 -7.55 17.14
CA ALA A 42 7.69 -7.24 18.19
C ALA A 42 6.64 -6.20 17.77
N ILE A 43 6.96 -5.33 16.82
CA ILE A 43 6.07 -4.27 16.32
C ILE A 43 5.59 -4.52 14.88
N SER A 44 5.83 -5.71 14.33
CA SER A 44 5.46 -6.09 12.96
C SER A 44 3.97 -5.85 12.64
N GLY A 45 3.08 -6.11 13.60
CA GLY A 45 1.64 -5.82 13.46
C GLY A 45 1.35 -4.32 13.32
N VAL A 46 2.06 -3.47 14.05
CA VAL A 46 1.93 -2.00 13.94
C VAL A 46 2.43 -1.52 12.59
N ILE A 47 3.55 -2.08 12.12
CA ILE A 47 4.11 -1.78 10.79
C ILE A 47 3.08 -2.10 9.69
N LEU A 48 2.40 -3.25 9.79
CA LEU A 48 1.33 -3.61 8.84
C LEU A 48 0.18 -2.61 8.85
N ILE A 49 -0.30 -2.21 10.04
CA ILE A 49 -1.39 -1.24 10.16
C ILE A 49 -1.00 0.11 9.54
N VAL A 50 0.19 0.63 9.87
CA VAL A 50 0.69 1.90 9.33
C VAL A 50 0.85 1.83 7.82
N ALA A 51 1.39 0.73 7.29
CA ALA A 51 1.56 0.54 5.87
C ALA A 51 0.21 0.48 5.13
N VAL A 52 -0.78 -0.24 5.66
CA VAL A 52 -2.14 -0.28 5.10
C VAL A 52 -2.76 1.11 5.10
N LEU A 53 -2.67 1.85 6.20
CA LEU A 53 -3.19 3.23 6.27
C LEU A 53 -2.51 4.14 5.26
N ALA A 54 -1.20 4.01 5.07
CA ALA A 54 -0.45 4.79 4.09
C ALA A 54 -0.91 4.49 2.65
N VAL A 55 -1.10 3.21 2.31
CA VAL A 55 -1.57 2.78 0.98
C VAL A 55 -2.99 3.27 0.72
N LEU A 56 -3.90 3.11 1.68
CA LEU A 56 -5.28 3.61 1.56
C LEU A 56 -5.30 5.14 1.43
N THR A 57 -4.51 5.85 2.22
CA THR A 57 -4.40 7.31 2.13
C THR A 57 -3.87 7.75 0.77
N ALA A 58 -2.86 7.05 0.23
CA ALA A 58 -2.33 7.34 -1.10
C ALA A 58 -3.39 7.13 -2.19
N THR A 59 -4.14 6.02 -2.13
CA THR A 59 -5.23 5.75 -3.08
C THR A 59 -6.34 6.79 -2.99
N LEU A 60 -6.82 7.10 -1.78
CA LEU A 60 -7.88 8.09 -1.56
C LEU A 60 -7.45 9.50 -1.98
N THR A 61 -6.21 9.90 -1.66
CA THR A 61 -5.66 11.21 -2.05
C THR A 61 -5.65 11.34 -3.57
N ARG A 62 -5.20 10.30 -4.27
CA ARG A 62 -5.19 10.30 -5.74
C ARG A 62 -6.60 10.35 -6.32
N GLU A 63 -7.55 9.61 -5.75
CA GLU A 63 -8.95 9.67 -6.21
C GLU A 63 -9.58 11.04 -5.96
N ALA A 64 -9.31 11.66 -4.81
CA ALA A 64 -9.76 13.01 -4.49
C ALA A 64 -9.15 14.07 -5.42
N MET A 65 -7.86 13.95 -5.76
CA MET A 65 -7.16 14.86 -6.66
C MET A 65 -7.50 14.64 -8.13
N GLY A 66 -7.70 13.40 -8.58
CA GLY A 66 -8.07 13.07 -9.95
C GLY A 66 -9.52 13.46 -10.32
N LYS A 67 -10.29 13.93 -9.34
CA LYS A 67 -11.65 14.47 -9.51
C LYS A 67 -11.68 16.00 -9.63
N ARG A 68 -10.59 16.70 -9.32
CA ARG A 68 -10.37 18.12 -9.67
C ARG A 68 -9.85 18.23 -11.10
#